data_AF-A0A5C6AGS4-F1
#
_entry.id   AF-A0A5C6AGS4-F1
#
_cell.length_a   1.000
_cell.length_b   1.000
_cell.length_c   1.000
_cell.angle_alpha   90.00
_cell.angle_beta   90.00
_cell.angle_gamma   90.00
#
_symmetry.space_group_name_H-M   'P 1'
#
loop_
_entity.id
_entity.type
_entity.pdbx_description
1 polymer ?
#
loop_
_entity_poly.entity_id
_entity_poly.type
_entity_poly.pdbx_seq_one_letter_code
_entity_poly.pdbx_strand_id
1 'polypeptide(L)'
;MTATQVSIVEAIERGSLGPFALGVSRHIVGEVLGEPTDATFANRKRTSCIWRYGTVEFHFNHDLLTLIHCDADALFDGGPSLIIEPWKLRLKMPLDELKSILDAKDLYYTGCDDPYAPECVLRLDSGFSVGFVLDPSAGLGSTGLTSWSIIKNG
;
A
#
# COMPACT_ATOMS: atom_id res chain seq x y z
N MET A 1 -11.24 21.16 5.51
CA MET A 1 -9.84 20.71 5.61
C MET A 1 -9.28 20.62 4.19
N THR A 2 -8.02 20.97 4.00
CA THR A 2 -7.31 20.74 2.71
C THR A 2 -6.91 19.28 2.63
N ALA A 3 -6.98 18.68 1.44
CA ALA A 3 -6.54 17.30 1.23
C ALA A 3 -5.04 17.16 1.56
N THR A 4 -4.68 16.06 2.21
CA THR A 4 -3.31 15.72 2.57
C THR A 4 -2.61 15.12 1.35
N GLN A 5 -1.47 15.69 0.96
CA GLN A 5 -0.65 15.18 -0.14
C GLN A 5 0.44 14.26 0.40
N VAL A 6 0.62 13.11 -0.24
CA VAL A 6 1.64 12.11 0.09
C VAL A 6 2.27 11.56 -1.20
N SER A 7 3.45 10.94 -1.12
CA SER A 7 4.08 10.30 -2.27
C SER A 7 4.45 8.85 -2.00
N ILE A 8 4.26 8.01 -3.02
CA ILE A 8 4.74 6.62 -3.02
C ILE A 8 6.26 6.55 -2.96
N VAL A 9 6.98 7.53 -3.53
CA VAL A 9 8.45 7.52 -3.43
C VAL A 9 8.91 7.67 -1.97
N GLU A 10 8.21 8.48 -1.17
CA GLU A 10 8.49 8.59 0.27
C GLU A 10 8.19 7.28 1.00
N ALA A 11 7.11 6.59 0.63
CA ALA A 11 6.80 5.28 1.20
C ALA A 11 7.87 4.24 0.87
N ILE A 12 8.37 4.22 -0.37
CA ILE A 12 9.47 3.37 -0.82
C ILE A 12 10.76 3.68 -0.06
N GLU A 13 11.09 4.96 0.14
CA GLU A 13 12.34 5.37 0.78
C GLU A 13 12.31 5.32 2.32
N ARG A 14 11.15 5.53 2.95
CA ARG A 14 11.03 5.75 4.40
C ARG A 14 10.12 4.78 5.13
N GLY A 15 9.29 4.02 4.40
CA GLY A 15 8.35 3.08 5.01
C GLY A 15 7.12 3.75 5.62
N SER A 16 6.78 4.95 5.17
CA SER A 16 5.65 5.73 5.66
C SER A 16 4.94 6.45 4.52
N LEU A 17 3.61 6.53 4.58
CA LEU A 17 2.84 7.32 3.63
C LEU A 17 2.65 8.73 4.20
N GLY A 18 3.57 9.66 3.89
CA GLY A 18 3.60 10.97 4.55
C GLY A 18 3.72 10.84 6.07
N PRO A 19 2.80 11.43 6.87
CA PRO A 19 2.84 11.33 8.34
C PRO A 19 2.40 9.95 8.89
N PHE A 20 1.95 9.03 8.03
CA PHE A 20 1.39 7.74 8.44
C PHE A 20 2.47 6.64 8.44
N ALA A 21 3.32 6.66 9.47
CA ALA A 21 4.20 5.54 9.77
C ALA A 21 3.45 4.45 10.54
N LEU A 22 3.89 3.20 10.43
CA LEU A 22 3.33 2.13 11.27
C LEU A 22 3.57 2.42 12.76
N GLY A 23 2.57 2.15 13.58
CA GLY A 23 2.56 2.46 15.01
C GLY A 23 1.95 3.82 15.38
N VAL A 24 1.64 4.70 14.41
CA VAL A 24 0.87 5.92 14.72
C VAL A 24 -0.54 5.57 15.17
N SER A 25 -1.12 6.43 16.01
CA SER A 25 -2.48 6.22 16.50
C SER A 25 -3.53 6.52 15.42
N ARG A 26 -4.65 5.83 15.50
CA ARG A 26 -5.85 6.13 14.70
C ARG A 26 -6.36 7.54 14.93
N HIS A 27 -6.15 8.09 16.13
CA HIS A 27 -6.42 9.49 16.41
C HIS A 27 -5.65 10.44 15.49
N ILE A 28 -4.34 10.21 15.29
CA ILE A 28 -3.51 11.01 14.37
C ILE A 28 -4.03 10.88 12.93
N VAL A 29 -4.36 9.65 12.50
CA VAL A 29 -4.91 9.44 11.14
C VAL A 29 -6.21 10.22 10.95
N GLY A 30 -7.12 10.18 11.92
CA GLY A 30 -8.38 10.92 11.88
C GLY A 30 -8.23 12.43 11.97
N GLU A 31 -7.23 12.92 12.72
CA GLU A 31 -6.92 14.35 12.79
C GLU A 31 -6.45 14.90 11.44
N VAL A 32 -5.63 14.12 10.71
CA VAL A 32 -5.03 14.55 9.43
C VAL A 32 -5.99 14.32 8.25
N LEU A 33 -6.65 13.17 8.18
CA LEU A 33 -7.48 12.78 7.03
C LEU A 33 -8.98 13.00 7.24
N GLY A 34 -9.40 13.32 8.46
CA GLY A 34 -10.82 13.34 8.81
C GLY A 34 -11.44 11.95 8.83
N GLU A 35 -12.78 11.93 8.74
CA GLU A 35 -13.56 10.70 8.72
C GLU A 35 -13.23 9.84 7.48
N PRO A 36 -13.10 8.52 7.64
CA PRO A 36 -12.91 7.61 6.52
C PRO A 36 -14.17 7.54 5.64
N THR A 37 -13.97 7.17 4.37
CA THR A 37 -15.05 6.91 3.42
C THR A 37 -15.87 5.67 3.81
N ASP A 38 -15.18 4.67 4.36
CA ASP A 38 -15.79 3.45 4.90
C ASP A 38 -14.98 2.96 6.11
N ALA A 39 -15.65 2.35 7.09
CA ALA A 39 -15.02 1.84 8.29
C ALA A 39 -15.63 0.51 8.70
N THR A 40 -14.78 -0.49 8.93
CA THR A 40 -15.22 -1.74 9.55
C THR A 40 -15.38 -1.51 11.06
N PHE A 41 -16.62 -1.57 11.54
CA PHE A 41 -16.86 -1.48 12.97
C PHE A 41 -16.47 -2.80 13.63
N ALA A 42 -15.41 -2.76 14.43
CA ALA A 42 -15.14 -3.77 15.41
C ALA A 42 -16.30 -3.83 16.42
N ASN A 43 -16.99 -4.97 16.52
CA ASN A 43 -17.84 -5.25 17.69
C ASN A 43 -17.05 -4.99 18.99
N ARG A 44 -17.71 -4.66 20.11
CA ARG A 44 -17.11 -4.30 21.43
C ARG A 44 -15.94 -5.20 21.95
N LYS A 45 -15.67 -6.34 21.32
CA LYS A 45 -14.60 -7.30 21.64
C LYS A 45 -13.47 -7.38 20.60
N ARG A 46 -13.60 -6.74 19.43
CA ARG A 46 -12.58 -6.74 18.38
C ARG A 46 -11.68 -5.53 18.53
N THR A 47 -10.38 -5.77 18.44
CA THR A 47 -9.34 -4.76 18.54
C THR A 47 -8.93 -4.28 17.15
N SER A 48 -9.22 -5.04 16.10
CA SER A 48 -8.89 -4.68 14.72
C SER A 48 -9.99 -3.88 14.04
N CYS A 49 -9.60 -2.79 13.38
CA CYS A 49 -10.48 -1.90 12.63
C CYS A 49 -9.79 -1.50 11.33
N ILE A 50 -10.54 -1.41 10.25
CA ILE A 50 -10.06 -0.94 8.94
C ILE A 50 -10.79 0.35 8.63
N TRP A 51 -10.04 1.40 8.33
CA TRP A 51 -10.54 2.66 7.78
C TRP A 51 -10.13 2.77 6.31
N ARG A 52 -11.06 3.16 5.45
CA ARG A 52 -10.81 3.35 4.02
C ARG A 52 -10.87 4.81 3.63
N TYR A 53 -9.89 5.26 2.86
CA TYR A 53 -9.86 6.57 2.23
C TYR A 53 -9.76 6.33 0.72
N GLY A 54 -10.87 6.50 0.01
CA GLY A 54 -11.01 5.97 -1.36
C GLY A 54 -10.81 4.45 -1.37
N THR A 55 -9.81 3.97 -2.12
CA THR A 55 -9.42 2.56 -2.22
C THR A 55 -8.32 2.15 -1.26
N VAL A 56 -7.75 3.09 -0.49
CA VAL A 56 -6.63 2.81 0.41
C VAL A 56 -7.14 2.46 1.80
N GLU A 57 -6.67 1.32 2.30
CA GLU A 57 -7.04 0.77 3.60
C GLU A 57 -5.95 1.04 4.65
N PHE A 58 -6.38 1.56 5.80
CA PHE A 58 -5.59 1.73 7.01
C PHE A 58 -6.08 0.72 8.03
N HIS A 59 -5.24 -0.27 8.32
CA HIS A 59 -5.54 -1.36 9.24
C HIS A 59 -4.96 -1.04 10.61
N PHE A 60 -5.82 -1.03 11.61
CA PHE A 60 -5.44 -0.79 12.99
C PHE A 60 -5.55 -2.07 13.80
N ASN A 61 -4.60 -2.28 14.70
CA ASN A 61 -4.75 -3.19 15.83
C ASN A 61 -4.79 -2.38 17.12
N HIS A 62 -5.89 -2.51 17.85
CA HIS A 62 -6.31 -1.55 18.87
C HIS A 62 -6.40 -0.14 18.27
N ASP A 63 -5.48 0.74 18.68
CA ASP A 63 -5.41 2.11 18.19
C ASP A 63 -4.21 2.35 17.30
N LEU A 64 -3.36 1.34 17.06
CA LEU A 64 -2.10 1.49 16.35
C LEU A 64 -2.22 1.05 14.90
N LEU A 65 -1.74 1.87 13.98
CA LEU A 65 -1.66 1.55 12.56
C LEU A 65 -0.66 0.41 12.32
N THR A 66 -1.12 -0.69 11.75
CA THR A 66 -0.30 -1.89 11.52
C THR A 66 -0.06 -2.22 10.05
N LEU A 67 -0.91 -1.72 9.16
CA LEU A 67 -0.80 -1.94 7.72
C LEU A 67 -1.50 -0.80 6.97
N ILE A 68 -0.87 -0.32 5.90
CA ILE A 68 -1.52 0.51 4.86
C ILE A 68 -1.52 -0.31 3.58
N HIS A 69 -2.66 -0.45 2.90
CA HIS A 69 -2.80 -1.36 1.78
C HIS A 69 -3.75 -0.85 0.70
N CYS A 70 -3.49 -1.20 -0.56
CA CYS A 70 -4.44 -1.06 -1.64
C CYS A 70 -4.26 -2.21 -2.65
N ASP A 71 -5.36 -2.86 -3.03
CA ASP A 71 -5.44 -3.94 -4.02
C ASP A 71 -6.58 -3.71 -5.05
N ALA A 72 -7.10 -2.48 -5.11
CA ALA A 72 -8.17 -2.11 -6.02
C ALA A 72 -7.64 -1.56 -7.36
N ASP A 73 -8.49 -1.56 -8.40
CA ASP A 73 -8.13 -1.03 -9.73
C ASP A 73 -7.65 0.43 -9.69
N ALA A 74 -8.25 1.26 -8.82
CA ALA A 74 -7.80 2.63 -8.59
C ALA A 74 -6.72 2.68 -7.50
N LEU A 75 -5.53 2.12 -7.77
CA LEU A 75 -4.45 1.89 -6.81
C LEU A 75 -4.00 3.10 -5.98
N PHE A 76 -4.22 4.33 -6.47
CA PHE A 76 -3.75 5.57 -5.84
C PHE A 76 -4.89 6.54 -5.52
N ASP A 77 -6.13 6.04 -5.50
CA ASP A 77 -7.29 6.82 -5.12
C ASP A 77 -7.44 6.86 -3.60
N GLY A 78 -6.89 7.90 -2.97
CA GLY A 78 -7.09 8.18 -1.53
C GLY A 78 -8.41 8.89 -1.21
N GLY A 79 -9.32 9.02 -2.17
CA GLY A 79 -10.56 9.77 -2.01
C GLY A 79 -10.32 11.28 -1.80
N PRO A 80 -11.28 12.00 -1.20
CA PRO A 80 -11.25 13.47 -1.13
C PRO A 80 -10.22 14.03 -0.13
N SER A 81 -9.77 13.24 0.84
CA SER A 81 -8.88 13.71 1.91
C SER A 81 -7.42 13.33 1.74
N LEU A 82 -7.11 12.36 0.87
CA LEU A 82 -5.76 11.86 0.64
C LEU A 82 -5.42 11.87 -0.87
N ILE A 83 -4.45 12.69 -1.25
CA ILE A 83 -3.94 12.76 -2.63
C ILE A 83 -2.60 12.03 -2.67
N ILE A 84 -2.54 10.92 -3.41
CA ILE A 84 -1.35 10.07 -3.50
C ILE A 84 -0.65 10.31 -4.82
N GLU A 85 0.57 10.82 -4.77
CA GLU A 85 1.46 10.90 -5.92
C GLU A 85 2.04 9.49 -6.19
N PRO A 86 1.72 8.87 -7.34
CA PRO A 86 2.03 7.46 -7.61
C PRO A 86 3.49 7.20 -7.98
N TRP A 87 4.29 8.26 -8.13
CA TRP A 87 5.66 8.27 -8.61
C TRP A 87 5.80 7.73 -10.04
N LYS A 88 6.00 6.42 -10.18
CA LYS A 88 6.05 5.71 -11.48
C LYS A 88 5.07 4.54 -11.56
N LEU A 89 4.50 4.14 -10.42
CA LEU A 89 3.66 2.96 -10.34
C LEU A 89 2.33 3.20 -11.06
N ARG A 90 1.82 2.14 -11.69
CA ARG A 90 0.49 2.11 -12.31
C ARG A 90 -0.04 0.69 -12.32
N LEU A 91 -1.36 0.55 -12.26
CA LEU A 91 -2.02 -0.75 -12.40
C LEU A 91 -1.51 -1.45 -13.66
N LYS A 92 -1.26 -2.76 -13.57
CA LYS A 92 -0.74 -3.62 -14.64
C LYS A 92 0.68 -3.26 -15.11
N MET A 93 1.45 -2.46 -14.35
CA MET A 93 2.87 -2.29 -14.61
C MET A 93 3.56 -3.67 -14.62
N PRO A 94 4.37 -4.01 -15.63
CA PRO A 94 5.14 -5.25 -15.64
C PRO A 94 6.18 -5.30 -14.51
N LEU A 95 6.41 -6.48 -13.94
CA LEU A 95 7.42 -6.69 -12.90
C LEU A 95 8.81 -6.22 -13.34
N ASP A 96 9.23 -6.59 -14.56
CA ASP A 96 10.55 -6.24 -15.10
C ASP A 96 10.74 -4.73 -15.29
N GLU A 97 9.66 -4.00 -15.57
CA GLU A 97 9.70 -2.55 -15.64
C GLU A 97 9.99 -1.95 -14.26
N LEU A 98 9.32 -2.42 -13.22
CA LEU A 98 9.60 -1.96 -11.86
C LEU A 98 11.02 -2.32 -11.42
N LYS A 99 11.45 -3.57 -11.64
CA LYS A 99 12.83 -4.00 -11.32
C LYS A 99 13.86 -3.09 -11.97
N SER A 100 13.70 -2.78 -13.27
CA SER A 100 14.59 -1.86 -13.99
C SER A 100 14.63 -0.45 -13.37
N ILE A 101 13.49 0.06 -12.89
CA ILE A 101 13.41 1.37 -12.21
C ILE A 101 14.12 1.35 -10.86
N LEU A 102 13.94 0.27 -10.08
CA LEU A 102 14.57 0.09 -8.77
C LEU A 102 16.08 -0.07 -8.90
N ASP A 103 16.54 -0.90 -9.84
CA ASP A 103 17.96 -1.14 -10.15
C ASP A 103 18.63 0.18 -10.58
N ALA A 104 17.99 0.97 -11.43
CA ALA A 104 18.51 2.28 -11.87
C ALA A 104 18.62 3.33 -10.74
N LYS A 105 18.01 3.07 -9.60
CA LYS A 105 18.04 3.93 -8.40
C LYS A 105 18.88 3.33 -7.26
N ASP A 106 19.53 2.19 -7.49
CA ASP A 106 20.27 1.43 -6.47
C ASP A 106 19.40 1.10 -5.23
N LEU A 107 18.09 0.83 -5.45
CA LEU A 107 17.17 0.45 -4.39
C LEU A 107 17.16 -1.07 -4.23
N TYR A 108 17.51 -1.55 -3.04
CA TYR A 108 17.48 -2.98 -2.73
C TYR A 108 16.04 -3.49 -2.56
N TYR A 109 15.79 -4.70 -3.08
CA TYR A 109 14.53 -5.41 -2.94
C TYR A 109 14.73 -6.92 -2.92
N THR A 110 13.72 -7.65 -2.42
CA THR A 110 13.68 -9.11 -2.37
C THR A 110 12.34 -9.66 -2.89
N GLY A 111 12.33 -10.93 -3.29
CA GLY A 111 11.14 -11.64 -3.75
C GLY A 111 10.98 -11.68 -5.27
N CYS A 112 9.95 -12.40 -5.72
CA CYS A 112 9.69 -12.67 -7.13
C CYS A 112 10.84 -13.42 -7.86
N ASP A 113 11.42 -14.42 -7.18
CA ASP A 113 12.49 -15.27 -7.72
C ASP A 113 11.97 -16.58 -8.36
N ASP A 114 10.71 -16.95 -8.10
CA ASP A 114 10.08 -18.15 -8.66
C ASP A 114 9.42 -17.82 -10.01
N PRO A 115 9.96 -18.33 -11.14
CA PRO A 115 9.42 -18.06 -12.47
C PRO A 115 8.10 -18.81 -12.77
N TYR A 116 7.70 -19.74 -11.90
CA TYR A 116 6.46 -20.53 -12.06
C TYR A 116 5.33 -20.05 -11.15
N ALA A 117 5.60 -19.10 -10.26
CA ALA A 117 4.57 -18.56 -9.38
C ALA A 117 3.53 -17.77 -10.18
N PRO A 118 2.21 -17.99 -9.97
CA PRO A 118 1.17 -17.24 -10.67
C PRO A 118 1.06 -15.79 -10.19
N GLU A 119 1.60 -15.50 -9.01
CA GLU A 119 1.70 -14.16 -8.41
C GLU A 119 2.99 -14.06 -7.59
N CYS A 120 3.43 -12.84 -7.31
CA CYS A 120 4.55 -12.62 -6.42
C CYS A 120 4.44 -11.28 -5.68
N VAL A 121 5.26 -11.14 -4.63
CA VAL A 121 5.40 -9.89 -3.87
C VAL A 121 6.87 -9.49 -3.86
N LEU A 122 7.15 -8.29 -4.37
CA LEU A 122 8.45 -7.64 -4.25
C LEU A 122 8.44 -6.74 -3.00
N ARG A 123 9.46 -6.87 -2.16
CA ARG A 123 9.59 -6.16 -0.88
C ARG A 123 10.84 -5.30 -0.84
N LEU A 124 10.72 -4.10 -0.30
CA LEU A 124 11.83 -3.18 -0.04
C LEU A 124 12.17 -3.15 1.46
N ASP A 125 13.40 -2.73 1.79
CA ASP A 125 13.88 -2.62 3.17
C ASP A 125 13.09 -1.66 4.05
N SER A 126 12.39 -0.71 3.41
CA SER A 126 11.49 0.24 4.08
C SER A 126 10.21 -0.41 4.62
N GLY A 127 9.90 -1.64 4.21
CA GLY A 127 8.61 -2.28 4.49
C GLY A 127 7.53 -1.97 3.46
N PHE A 128 7.86 -1.18 2.42
CA PHE A 128 7.03 -1.05 1.24
C PHE A 128 7.09 -2.35 0.43
N SER A 129 5.94 -2.80 -0.06
CA SER A 129 5.84 -3.97 -0.92
C SER A 129 4.79 -3.78 -2.00
N VAL A 130 4.95 -4.52 -3.08
CA VAL A 130 4.11 -4.48 -4.27
C VAL A 130 3.76 -5.90 -4.70
N GLY A 131 2.49 -6.14 -4.96
CA GLY A 131 1.97 -7.43 -5.42
C GLY A 131 1.77 -7.42 -6.93
N PHE A 132 2.15 -8.53 -7.56
CA PHE A 132 2.03 -8.73 -9.00
C PHE A 132 1.28 -10.02 -9.31
N VAL A 133 0.40 -9.98 -10.30
CA VAL A 133 -0.08 -11.17 -11.00
C VAL A 133 0.85 -11.43 -12.18
N LEU A 134 1.40 -12.65 -12.26
CA LEU A 134 2.33 -13.07 -13.30
C LEU A 134 1.63 -13.93 -14.36
N ASP A 135 0.68 -14.79 -13.96
CA ASP A 135 -0.11 -15.61 -14.87
C ASP A 135 -1.60 -15.19 -14.86
N PRO A 136 -2.13 -14.59 -15.94
CA PRO A 136 -3.54 -14.21 -16.01
C PRO A 136 -4.49 -15.43 -16.09
N SER A 137 -3.97 -16.61 -16.43
CA SER A 137 -4.73 -17.87 -16.50
C SER A 137 -5.04 -18.43 -15.11
N ALA A 138 -4.36 -17.96 -14.07
CA ALA A 138 -4.54 -18.40 -12.69
C ALA A 138 -5.82 -17.88 -12.03
N GLY A 139 -6.57 -16.98 -12.70
CA GLY A 139 -7.80 -16.40 -12.17
C GLY A 139 -7.59 -15.33 -11.09
N LEU A 140 -6.38 -14.78 -10.99
CA LEU A 140 -5.99 -13.77 -9.99
C LEU A 140 -6.16 -12.32 -10.48
N GLY A 141 -6.62 -12.13 -11.72
CA GLY A 141 -6.80 -10.82 -12.34
C GLY A 141 -5.89 -10.59 -13.54
N SER A 142 -5.69 -9.32 -13.89
CA SER A 142 -4.82 -8.95 -15.02
C SER A 142 -3.34 -9.01 -14.61
N THR A 143 -2.48 -9.45 -15.53
CA THR A 143 -1.03 -9.45 -15.35
C THR A 143 -0.47 -8.06 -15.02
N GLY A 144 0.55 -8.03 -14.16
CA GLY A 144 1.27 -6.84 -13.72
C GLY A 144 0.94 -6.44 -12.28
N LEU A 145 1.30 -5.21 -11.91
CA LEU A 145 1.07 -4.64 -10.59
C LEU A 145 -0.42 -4.60 -10.27
N THR A 146 -0.81 -5.22 -9.15
CA THR A 146 -2.19 -5.29 -8.67
C THR A 146 -2.37 -4.76 -7.26
N SER A 147 -1.30 -4.60 -6.48
CA SER A 147 -1.42 -4.07 -5.12
C SER A 147 -0.12 -3.44 -4.62
N TRP A 148 -0.25 -2.63 -3.57
CA TRP A 148 0.88 -2.18 -2.75
C TRP A 148 0.52 -2.19 -1.27
N SER A 149 1.53 -2.27 -0.41
CA SER A 149 1.34 -2.13 1.02
C SER A 149 2.57 -1.60 1.74
N ILE A 150 2.35 -1.03 2.92
CA ILE A 150 3.37 -0.71 3.91
C ILE A 150 3.11 -1.60 5.11
N ILE A 151 4.04 -2.52 5.39
CA ILE A 151 3.97 -3.47 6.49
C ILE A 151 5.31 -3.51 7.23
N LYS A 152 5.27 -3.85 8.52
CA LYS A 152 6.50 -3.97 9.31
C LYS A 152 7.30 -5.17 8.81
N ASN A 153 8.55 -4.96 8.44
CA ASN A 153 9.49 -6.05 8.17
C ASN A 153 9.67 -6.87 9.46
N GLY A 154 9.44 -8.19 9.34
CA GLY A 154 9.53 -9.16 10.44
C GLY A 154 10.96 -9.46 10.85
#